data_AF-W1Y3I2-F1
#
_entry.id   AF-W1Y3I2-F1
#
_cell.length_a   1.000
_cell.length_b   1.000
_cell.length_c   1.000
_cell.angle_alpha   90.00
_cell.angle_beta   90.00
_cell.angle_gamma   90.00
#
_symmetry.space_group_name_H-M   'P 1'
#
loop_
_entity.id
_entity.type
_entity.pdbx_description
1 polymer ?
#
loop_
_entity_poly.entity_id
_entity_poly.type
_entity_poly.pdbx_seq_one_letter_code
_entity_poly.pdbx_strand_id
1 'polypeptide(L)' 'RSEWAGTVYPCVPGHEIVGRVVAVGDQVEKHATGDLVGVGCIVDSCKHCEECEDGLENYCDHMTGTYKIGRA' A
#
# COMPACT_ATOMS: atom_id res chain seq x y z
N ARG A 1 5.73 -19.33 -16.28
CA ARG A 1 5.97 -19.59 -14.84
C ARG A 1 5.92 -18.25 -14.14
N SER A 2 5.09 -18.08 -13.11
CA SER A 2 5.12 -16.89 -12.26
C SER A 2 6.37 -16.94 -11.38
N GLU A 3 7.05 -15.82 -11.17
CA GLU A 3 8.22 -15.77 -10.29
C GLU A 3 7.82 -15.92 -8.80
N TRP A 4 6.60 -15.50 -8.46
CA TRP A 4 6.05 -15.51 -7.11
C TRP A 4 4.81 -16.41 -7.05
N ALA A 5 4.74 -17.29 -6.04
CA ALA A 5 3.55 -18.10 -5.79
C ALA A 5 2.39 -17.18 -5.36
N GLY A 6 1.18 -17.45 -5.86
CA GLY A 6 0.00 -16.64 -5.54
C GLY A 6 -0.17 -15.37 -6.39
N THR A 7 0.71 -15.06 -7.36
CA THR A 7 0.51 -13.88 -8.23
C THR A 7 -0.86 -13.92 -8.92
N VAL A 8 -1.63 -12.85 -8.74
CA VAL A 8 -2.91 -12.65 -9.42
C VAL A 8 -2.67 -11.85 -10.71
N TYR A 9 -3.22 -12.32 -11.84
CA TYR A 9 -3.05 -11.67 -13.14
C TYR A 9 -4.33 -10.95 -13.61
N PRO A 10 -4.21 -9.85 -14.38
CA PRO A 10 -2.97 -9.19 -14.82
C PRO A 10 -2.19 -8.59 -13.64
N CYS A 11 -0.87 -8.71 -13.67
CA CYS A 11 0.01 -8.24 -12.60
C CYS A 11 0.80 -7.03 -13.09
N VAL A 12 0.72 -5.93 -12.35
CA VAL A 12 1.54 -4.72 -12.55
C VAL A 12 2.38 -4.56 -11.28
N PRO A 13 3.65 -5.00 -11.28
CA PRO A 13 4.53 -4.89 -10.11
C PRO A 13 4.99 -3.45 -9.87
N GLY A 14 5.74 -3.28 -8.76
CA GLY A 14 6.36 -2.02 -8.36
C GLY A 14 5.82 -1.54 -7.02
N HIS A 15 6.73 -1.24 -6.09
CA HIS A 15 6.39 -0.77 -4.74
C HIS A 15 7.41 0.23 -4.18
N GLU A 16 8.18 0.87 -5.07
CA GLU A 16 9.12 1.93 -4.75
C GLU A 16 8.72 3.18 -5.56
N ILE A 17 7.53 3.68 -5.29
CA ILE A 17 6.87 4.70 -6.12
C ILE A 17 7.20 6.08 -5.57
N VAL A 18 7.57 7.01 -6.44
CA VAL A 18 7.69 8.44 -6.15
C VAL A 18 6.94 9.26 -7.19
N GLY A 19 6.31 10.36 -6.78
CA GLY A 19 5.52 11.17 -7.70
C GLY A 19 4.99 12.46 -7.07
N ARG A 20 4.18 13.19 -7.82
CA ARG A 20 3.51 14.41 -7.34
C ARG A 20 2.01 14.19 -7.21
N VAL A 21 1.43 14.68 -6.12
CA VAL A 21 -0.02 14.65 -5.89
C VAL A 21 -0.72 15.54 -6.91
N VAL A 22 -1.66 14.97 -7.67
CA VAL A 22 -2.46 15.71 -8.68
C VAL A 22 -3.85 16.12 -8.15
N ALA A 23 -4.37 15.39 -7.17
CA ALA A 23 -5.64 15.64 -6.50
C ALA A 23 -5.66 14.92 -5.14
N VAL A 24 -6.50 15.38 -4.23
CA VAL A 24 -6.74 14.76 -2.92
C VAL A 24 -8.24 14.60 -2.66
N GLY A 25 -8.62 13.66 -1.80
CA GLY A 25 -9.99 13.55 -1.28
C GLY A 25 -10.33 14.69 -0.32
N ASP A 26 -11.62 14.90 -0.07
CA ASP A 26 -12.15 15.95 0.79
C ASP A 26 -11.75 15.80 2.28
N GLN A 27 -11.51 14.57 2.74
CA GLN A 27 -11.08 14.26 4.11
C GLN A 27 -9.55 14.14 4.27
N VAL A 28 -8.74 14.43 3.23
CA VAL A 28 -7.28 14.32 3.33
C VAL A 28 -6.71 15.57 4.00
N GLU A 29 -6.02 15.37 5.13
CA GLU A 29 -5.40 16.47 5.89
C GLU A 29 -3.87 16.51 5.78
N LYS A 30 -3.23 15.39 5.40
CA LYS A 30 -1.75 15.23 5.47
C LYS A 30 -1.01 15.66 4.20
N HIS A 31 -1.71 15.79 3.07
CA HIS A 31 -1.11 16.08 1.76
C HIS A 31 -1.98 17.06 0.97
N ALA A 32 -1.35 17.81 0.06
CA ALA A 32 -2.00 18.73 -0.85
C ALA A 32 -1.53 18.53 -2.30
N THR A 33 -2.29 19.06 -3.27
CA THR A 33 -1.89 19.05 -4.68
C THR A 33 -0.53 19.72 -4.87
N GLY A 34 0.37 19.04 -5.59
CA GLY A 34 1.73 19.49 -5.87
C GLY A 34 2.82 18.83 -5.00
N ASP A 35 2.45 18.24 -3.86
CA ASP A 35 3.38 17.59 -2.94
C ASP A 35 4.17 16.47 -3.62
N LEU A 36 5.47 16.38 -3.32
CA LEU A 36 6.30 15.23 -3.68
C LEU A 36 6.10 14.14 -2.62
N VAL A 37 5.60 12.98 -3.03
CA VAL A 37 5.23 11.87 -2.13
C VAL A 37 5.81 10.54 -2.61
N GLY A 38 5.89 9.57 -1.69
CA GLY A 38 6.28 8.20 -2.00
C GLY A 38 5.25 7.19 -1.49
N VAL A 39 5.15 6.05 -2.18
CA VAL A 39 4.36 4.89 -1.76
C VAL A 39 5.25 3.65 -1.79
N GLY A 40 5.31 2.96 -0.65
CA GLY A 40 6.12 1.76 -0.45
C GLY A 40 5.37 0.46 -0.80
N CYS A 41 5.62 -0.56 0.01
CA CYS A 41 5.01 -1.90 -0.13
C CYS A 41 3.56 -2.00 0.37
N ILE A 42 3.10 -1.04 1.17
CA ILE A 42 1.82 -1.08 1.88
C ILE A 42 0.94 0.04 1.35
N VAL A 43 -0.29 -0.29 0.99
CA VAL A 43 -1.32 0.69 0.60
C VAL A 43 -2.51 0.71 1.56
N ASP A 44 -2.68 -0.33 2.39
CA ASP A 44 -3.67 -0.31 3.48
C ASP A 44 -3.40 -1.39 4.56
N SER A 45 -4.11 -1.30 5.68
CA SER A 45 -4.14 -2.29 6.78
C SER A 45 -5.51 -2.29 7.47
N CYS A 46 -5.72 -3.14 8.50
CA CYS A 46 -6.99 -3.11 9.25
C CYS A 46 -7.14 -1.90 10.19
N LYS A 47 -6.02 -1.25 10.56
CA LYS A 47 -5.97 -0.03 11.40
C LYS A 47 -6.46 -0.18 12.85
N HIS A 48 -6.68 -1.41 13.32
CA HIS A 48 -7.25 -1.65 14.66
C HIS A 48 -6.67 -2.87 15.40
N CYS A 49 -5.70 -3.60 14.83
CA CYS A 49 -5.00 -4.67 15.55
C CYS A 49 -3.82 -4.09 16.33
N GLU A 50 -3.24 -4.89 17.25
CA GLU A 50 -2.11 -4.49 18.08
C GLU A 50 -0.97 -3.90 17.23
N GLU A 51 -0.59 -4.57 16.14
CA GLU A 51 0.47 -4.09 15.26
C GLU A 51 0.10 -2.77 14.57
N CYS A 52 -1.17 -2.56 14.20
CA CYS A 52 -1.58 -1.29 13.60
C CYS A 52 -1.59 -0.15 14.61
N GLU A 53 -2.01 -0.40 15.86
CA GLU A 53 -2.00 0.59 16.93
C GLU A 53 -0.57 0.98 17.32
N ASP A 54 0.39 0.04 17.16
CA ASP A 54 1.82 0.26 17.38
C ASP A 54 2.56 0.88 16.16
N GLY A 55 1.87 1.17 15.06
CA GLY A 55 2.49 1.70 13.83
C GLY A 55 3.39 0.69 13.11
N LEU A 56 3.07 -0.59 13.26
CA LEU A 56 3.71 -1.76 12.66
C LEU A 56 2.79 -2.41 11.61
N GLU A 57 2.15 -1.63 10.75
CA GLU A 57 1.17 -2.11 9.77
C GLU A 57 1.74 -3.18 8.81
N ASN A 58 3.07 -3.27 8.70
CA ASN A 58 3.77 -4.32 7.97
C ASN A 58 3.59 -5.73 8.58
N TYR A 59 3.23 -5.84 9.85
CA TYR A 59 2.93 -7.09 10.54
C TYR A 59 1.42 -7.35 10.67
N CYS A 60 0.57 -6.47 10.14
CA CYS A 60 -0.88 -6.67 10.17
C CYS A 60 -1.29 -7.91 9.35
N ASP A 61 -2.03 -8.81 9.98
CA ASP A 61 -2.65 -9.98 9.35
C ASP A 61 -3.69 -9.63 8.27
N HIS A 62 -4.02 -8.36 8.06
CA HIS A 62 -4.89 -7.87 7.00
C HIS A 62 -4.23 -6.76 6.17
N MET A 63 -2.90 -6.69 6.17
CA MET A 63 -2.14 -5.75 5.33
C MET A 63 -2.47 -5.96 3.85
N THR A 64 -2.70 -4.85 3.14
CA THR A 64 -2.87 -4.80 1.68
C THR A 64 -1.62 -4.27 1.02
N GLY A 65 -0.96 -5.12 0.24
CA GLY A 65 0.23 -4.76 -0.52
C GLY A 65 -0.09 -3.97 -1.80
N THR A 66 0.87 -3.20 -2.28
CA THR A 66 0.76 -2.34 -3.49
C THR A 66 0.35 -3.09 -4.76
N TYR A 67 0.72 -4.37 -4.87
CA TYR A 67 0.18 -5.28 -5.88
C TYR A 67 -0.19 -6.62 -5.25
N LYS A 68 -1.18 -7.30 -5.84
CA LYS A 68 -1.76 -8.51 -5.26
C LYS A 68 -0.88 -9.74 -5.49
N ILE A 69 -0.34 -10.25 -4.39
CA ILE A 69 0.04 -11.64 -4.26
C ILE A 69 -1.06 -12.29 -3.42
N GLY A 70 -1.82 -13.20 -4.02
CA GLY A 70 -2.83 -13.99 -3.33
C GLY A 70 -2.18 -14.77 -2.20
N ARG A 71 -2.82 -14.75 -1.04
CA ARG A 71 -2.44 -15.62 0.07
C ARG A 71 -2.65 -17.07 -0.37
N ALA A 72 -1.65 -17.91 -0.14
CA ALA A 72 -1.81 -19.36 -0.22
C ALA A 72 -2.80 -19.82 0.87
#